data_AF-A0A3C0WLW0-F1
#
_entry.id   AF-A0A3C0WLW0-F1
#
_cell.length_a   1.000
_cell.length_b   1.000
_cell.length_c   1.000
_cell.angle_alpha   90.00
_cell.angle_beta   90.00
_cell.angle_gamma   90.00
#
_symmetry.space_group_name_H-M   'P 1'
#
loop_
_entity.id
_entity.type
_entity.pdbx_description
1 polymer ?
#
loop_
_entity_poly.entity_id
_entity_poly.type
_entity_poly.pdbx_seq_one_letter_code
_entity_poly.pdbx_strand_id
1 'polypeptide(L)'
;MNHQGKKPLKVIDIQCARFVEPLKQAFSDAGLWVFQSFNLRSTRALHDGCTCAYHGTSQCTCELVVLLVYRALGDPITLVLDGRDEQTYIFINDERGASVRPATMEMIERIINQAAYPLIKQDEGIENNKLLNI
;
A
#
# COMPACT_ATOMS: atom_id res chain seq x y z
N MET A 1 14.54 1.28 1.21
CA MET A 1 14.23 1.98 2.47
C MET A 1 13.93 0.91 3.52
N ASN A 2 14.59 0.95 4.68
CA ASN A 2 14.30 0.01 5.77
C ASN A 2 13.18 0.63 6.64
N HIS A 3 12.00 0.03 6.63
CA HIS A 3 10.84 0.48 7.44
C HIS A 3 10.81 -0.14 8.85
N GLN A 4 11.85 -0.89 9.24
CA GLN A 4 11.96 -1.43 10.60
C GLN A 4 11.82 -0.31 11.64
N GLY A 5 10.83 -0.45 12.52
CA GLY A 5 10.56 0.48 13.62
C GLY A 5 9.65 1.68 13.28
N LYS A 6 9.30 1.92 12.01
CA LYS A 6 8.30 2.94 11.66
C LYS A 6 6.90 2.37 11.85
N LYS A 7 6.00 3.12 12.52
CA LYS A 7 4.59 2.75 12.62
C LYS A 7 3.93 2.96 11.25
N PRO A 8 3.19 1.96 10.70
CA PRO A 8 2.42 2.18 9.49
C PRO A 8 1.34 3.24 9.72
N LEU A 9 1.07 4.03 8.68
CA LEU A 9 -0.09 4.92 8.64
C LEU A 9 -1.37 4.08 8.75
N LYS A 10 -1.42 3.00 7.98
CA LYS A 10 -2.55 2.08 7.93
C LYS A 10 -2.06 0.67 7.61
N VAL A 11 -2.73 -0.32 8.20
CA VAL A 11 -2.65 -1.72 7.79
C VAL A 11 -4.04 -2.10 7.28
N ILE A 12 -4.08 -2.78 6.15
CA ILE A 12 -5.32 -3.33 5.57
C ILE A 12 -5.13 -4.81 5.28
N ASP A 13 -6.18 -5.60 5.49
CA ASP A 13 -6.20 -7.04 5.25
C ASP A 13 -6.55 -7.35 3.78
N ILE A 14 -5.77 -6.75 2.86
CA ILE A 14 -5.88 -6.94 1.42
C ILE A 14 -4.48 -7.10 0.83
N GLN A 15 -4.32 -8.08 -0.05
CA GLN A 15 -3.08 -8.30 -0.81
C GLN A 15 -2.69 -7.05 -1.61
N CYS A 16 -1.42 -6.62 -1.51
CA CYS A 16 -0.94 -5.37 -2.11
C CYS A 16 -1.24 -5.28 -3.61
N ALA A 17 -1.00 -6.35 -4.38
CA ALA A 17 -1.32 -6.37 -5.81
C ALA A 17 -2.80 -6.15 -6.15
N ARG A 18 -3.74 -6.53 -5.27
CA ARG A 18 -5.16 -6.25 -5.45
C ARG A 18 -5.51 -4.80 -5.09
N PHE A 19 -4.71 -4.17 -4.23
CA PHE A 19 -4.99 -2.85 -3.68
C PHE A 19 -4.41 -1.68 -4.48
N VAL A 20 -3.27 -1.89 -5.15
CA VAL A 20 -2.51 -0.81 -5.81
C VAL A 20 -3.35 -0.03 -6.84
N GLU A 21 -4.02 -0.72 -7.77
CA GLU A 21 -4.81 -0.03 -8.80
C GLU A 21 -6.06 0.68 -8.24
N PRO A 22 -6.88 0.05 -7.37
CA PRO A 22 -7.96 0.77 -6.67
C PRO A 22 -7.49 2.00 -5.91
N LEU A 23 -6.33 1.93 -5.24
CA LEU A 23 -5.76 3.07 -4.52
C LEU A 23 -5.35 4.20 -5.48
N LYS A 24 -4.66 3.88 -6.58
CA LYS A 24 -4.27 4.85 -7.61
C LYS A 24 -5.49 5.54 -8.22
N GLN A 25 -6.55 4.78 -8.48
CA GLN A 25 -7.81 5.33 -8.98
C GLN A 25 -8.46 6.26 -7.96
N ALA A 26 -8.55 5.85 -6.69
CA ALA A 26 -9.16 6.68 -5.64
C ALA A 26 -8.42 8.01 -5.42
N PHE A 27 -7.09 8.03 -5.54
CA PHE A 27 -6.33 9.28 -5.54
C PHE A 27 -6.61 10.13 -6.78
N SER A 28 -6.70 9.51 -7.96
CA SER A 28 -7.02 10.21 -9.22
C SER A 28 -8.41 10.84 -9.17
N ASP A 29 -9.40 10.12 -8.64
CA ASP A 29 -10.77 10.61 -8.44
C ASP A 29 -10.84 11.76 -7.42
N ALA A 30 -9.90 11.80 -6.47
CA ALA A 30 -9.72 12.91 -5.53
C ALA A 30 -8.98 14.11 -6.13
N GLY A 31 -8.64 14.09 -7.44
CA GLY A 31 -7.94 15.16 -8.14
C GLY A 31 -6.43 15.19 -7.88
N LEU A 32 -5.85 14.10 -7.38
CA LEU A 32 -4.41 13.96 -7.15
C LEU A 32 -3.77 13.15 -8.27
N TRP A 33 -2.57 13.55 -8.71
CA TRP A 33 -1.84 12.78 -9.71
C TRP A 33 -0.95 11.74 -9.03
N VAL A 34 -1.07 10.48 -9.42
CA VAL A 34 -0.29 9.38 -8.83
C VAL A 34 0.64 8.76 -9.86
N PHE A 35 1.92 8.68 -9.51
CA PHE A 35 2.94 8.02 -10.29
C PHE A 35 3.54 6.86 -9.51
N GLN A 36 3.50 5.66 -10.06
CA GLN A 36 4.14 4.48 -9.45
C GLN A 36 5.62 4.47 -9.83
N SER A 37 6.49 4.91 -8.92
CA SER A 37 7.92 5.03 -9.17
C SER A 37 8.67 3.70 -9.00
N PHE A 38 8.10 2.74 -8.28
CA PHE A 38 8.73 1.46 -8.02
C PHE A 38 7.70 0.34 -7.80
N ASN A 39 8.02 -0.87 -8.26
CA ASN A 39 7.27 -2.09 -7.96
C ASN A 39 8.23 -3.29 -7.89
N LEU A 40 8.32 -3.92 -6.72
CA LEU A 40 9.23 -5.03 -6.43
C LEU A 40 8.78 -6.37 -7.01
N ARG A 41 7.49 -6.57 -7.32
CA ARG A 41 7.07 -7.83 -7.97
C ARG A 41 7.82 -8.07 -9.28
N SER A 42 8.18 -7.00 -10.00
CA SER A 42 9.00 -7.02 -11.22
C SER A 42 10.52 -7.19 -10.97
N THR A 43 11.01 -6.99 -9.75
CA THR A 43 12.44 -6.97 -9.39
C THR A 43 12.80 -7.94 -8.24
N ARG A 44 11.90 -8.90 -7.93
CA ARG A 44 11.99 -9.88 -6.84
C ARG A 44 13.33 -10.62 -6.68
N ALA A 45 14.14 -10.71 -7.72
CA ALA A 45 15.45 -11.37 -7.71
C ALA A 45 16.62 -10.48 -7.26
N LEU A 46 16.42 -9.17 -7.07
CA LEU A 46 17.50 -8.18 -6.99
C LEU A 46 17.57 -7.40 -5.67
N HIS A 47 16.76 -7.73 -4.65
CA HIS A 47 16.70 -6.92 -3.43
C HIS A 47 17.37 -7.56 -2.21
N ASP A 48 18.61 -7.16 -1.96
CA ASP A 48 19.31 -7.46 -0.71
C ASP A 48 18.71 -6.67 0.46
N GLY A 49 18.44 -7.35 1.58
CA GLY A 49 17.95 -6.74 2.83
C GLY A 49 16.50 -7.06 3.22
N CYS A 50 15.79 -7.90 2.46
CA CYS A 50 14.50 -8.42 2.89
C CYS A 50 14.69 -9.49 3.99
N THR A 51 14.15 -9.27 5.19
CA THR A 51 14.21 -10.25 6.30
C THR A 51 13.14 -11.34 6.22
N CYS A 52 12.48 -11.49 5.08
CA CYS A 52 11.49 -12.55 4.87
C CYS A 52 12.21 -13.91 4.83
N ALA A 53 11.81 -14.85 5.69
CA ALA A 53 12.40 -16.19 5.75
C ALA A 53 12.29 -16.96 4.42
N TYR A 54 11.31 -16.60 3.58
CA TYR A 54 11.04 -17.23 2.30
C TYR A 54 11.58 -16.44 1.10
N HIS A 55 12.37 -15.37 1.32
CA HIS A 55 12.86 -14.50 0.26
C HIS A 55 13.53 -15.29 -0.88
N GLY A 56 13.25 -14.90 -2.13
CA GLY A 56 13.77 -15.58 -3.33
C GLY A 56 13.07 -16.90 -3.69
N THR A 57 12.17 -17.42 -2.85
CA THR A 57 11.42 -18.66 -3.13
C THR A 57 10.01 -18.39 -3.67
N SER A 58 9.31 -19.45 -4.08
CA SER A 58 7.89 -19.39 -4.44
C SER A 58 6.95 -19.08 -3.26
N GLN A 59 7.43 -19.25 -2.02
CA GLN A 59 6.69 -18.98 -0.79
C GLN A 59 6.80 -17.51 -0.34
N CYS A 60 7.66 -16.71 -1.00
CA CYS A 60 7.75 -15.28 -0.71
C CYS A 60 6.52 -14.54 -1.21
N THR A 61 5.77 -13.95 -0.28
CA THR A 61 4.60 -13.09 -0.55
C THR A 61 4.95 -11.60 -0.52
N CYS A 62 6.23 -11.24 -0.36
CA CYS A 62 6.65 -9.86 -0.21
C CYS A 62 6.41 -9.03 -1.47
N GLU A 63 5.82 -7.86 -1.28
CA GLU A 63 5.59 -6.85 -2.31
C GLU A 63 6.03 -5.49 -1.80
N LEU A 64 6.62 -4.68 -2.66
CA LEU A 64 6.94 -3.30 -2.34
C LEU A 64 6.55 -2.43 -3.52
N VAL A 65 5.63 -1.49 -3.30
CA VAL A 65 5.23 -0.51 -4.31
C VAL A 65 5.45 0.88 -3.73
N VAL A 66 6.09 1.75 -4.51
CA VAL A 66 6.26 3.16 -4.14
C VAL A 66 5.41 4.01 -5.06
N LEU A 67 4.50 4.78 -4.46
CA LEU A 67 3.66 5.75 -5.16
C LEU A 67 4.11 7.16 -4.78
N LEU A 68 4.28 8.01 -5.79
CA LEU A 68 4.44 9.45 -5.64
C LEU A 68 3.08 10.09 -5.90
N VAL A 69 2.51 10.72 -4.87
CA VAL A 69 1.21 11.39 -4.93
C VAL A 69 1.43 12.90 -4.99
N TYR A 70 1.17 13.46 -6.16
CA TYR A 70 1.33 14.87 -6.46
C TYR A 70 0.03 15.64 -6.21
N ARG A 71 0.17 16.75 -5.49
CA ARG A 71 -0.84 17.81 -5.40
C ARG A 71 -0.52 18.88 -6.45
N ALA A 72 -1.43 19.83 -6.62
CA ALA A 72 -1.22 20.98 -7.52
C ALA A 72 0.06 21.77 -7.19
N LEU A 73 0.47 21.83 -5.92
CA LEU A 73 1.68 22.52 -5.46
C LEU A 73 2.44 21.71 -4.41
N GLY A 74 3.76 21.85 -4.44
CA GLY A 74 4.70 21.25 -3.49
C GLY A 74 5.26 19.89 -3.93
N ASP A 75 6.13 19.32 -3.10
CA ASP A 75 6.75 18.01 -3.33
C ASP A 75 5.71 16.87 -3.26
N PRO A 76 5.94 15.76 -4.00
CA PRO A 76 5.07 14.60 -3.93
C PRO A 76 5.15 13.95 -2.55
N ILE A 77 4.01 13.43 -2.13
CA ILE A 77 3.93 12.58 -0.94
C ILE A 77 4.33 11.18 -1.37
N THR A 78 5.34 10.63 -0.72
CA THR A 78 5.82 9.28 -1.03
C THR A 78 5.06 8.29 -0.15
N LEU A 79 4.21 7.48 -0.78
CA LEU A 79 3.59 6.32 -0.15
C LEU A 79 4.39 5.07 -0.45
N VAL A 80 4.65 4.28 0.58
CA VAL A 80 5.25 2.96 0.44
C VAL A 80 4.21 1.94 0.87
N LEU A 81 3.87 1.04 -0.05
CA LEU A 81 3.01 -0.11 0.18
C LEU A 81 3.91 -1.33 0.31
N ASP A 82 3.95 -1.90 1.50
CA ASP A 82 4.71 -3.08 1.85
C ASP A 82 3.72 -4.22 2.09
N GLY A 83 3.61 -5.11 1.10
CA GLY A 83 2.72 -6.26 1.13
C GLY A 83 3.42 -7.49 1.71
N ARG A 84 2.76 -8.17 2.65
CA ARG A 84 3.19 -9.46 3.20
C ARG A 84 1.99 -10.15 3.83
N ASP A 85 1.94 -11.48 3.75
CA ASP A 85 0.96 -12.32 4.44
C ASP A 85 -0.50 -11.85 4.23
N GLU A 86 -0.83 -11.56 2.98
CA GLU A 86 -2.16 -11.06 2.55
C GLU A 86 -2.57 -9.68 3.07
N GLN A 87 -1.67 -9.00 3.77
CA GLN A 87 -1.86 -7.65 4.26
C GLN A 87 -1.04 -6.64 3.48
N THR A 88 -1.50 -5.40 3.47
CA THR A 88 -0.74 -4.25 2.97
C THR A 88 -0.48 -3.26 4.09
N TYR A 89 0.78 -3.01 4.36
CA TYR A 89 1.27 -2.01 5.30
C TYR A 89 1.59 -0.74 4.54
N ILE A 90 0.93 0.36 4.88
CA ILE A 90 1.05 1.62 4.16
C ILE A 90 1.82 2.59 5.03
N PHE A 91 2.91 3.12 4.48
CA PHE A 91 3.75 4.12 5.13
C PHE A 91 3.76 5.41 4.31
N ILE A 92 3.85 6.54 5.01
CA ILE A 92 4.26 7.80 4.41
C ILE A 92 5.75 7.97 4.69
N ASN A 93 6.52 8.25 3.64
CA ASN A 93 7.92 8.55 3.78
C ASN A 93 8.15 10.06 3.72
N ASP A 94 8.67 10.61 4.82
CA ASP A 94 9.00 12.03 4.99
C ASP A 94 10.52 12.20 5.12
N GLU A 95 11.26 11.77 4.10
CA GLU A 95 12.72 11.82 4.09
C GLU A 95 13.29 13.24 3.94
N ARG A 96 12.45 14.23 3.57
CA ARG A 96 12.89 15.63 3.40
C ARG A 96 12.71 16.47 4.67
N GLY A 97 12.30 15.88 5.79
CA GLY A 97 12.18 16.57 7.08
C GLY A 97 11.06 17.62 7.13
N ALA A 98 10.15 17.60 6.16
CA ALA A 98 9.00 18.49 6.10
C ALA A 98 7.77 17.70 6.49
N SER A 99 7.47 17.68 7.80
CA SER A 99 6.30 17.01 8.38
C SER A 99 5.09 17.19 7.48
N VAL A 100 4.55 16.07 6.98
CA VAL A 100 3.29 16.08 6.24
C VAL A 100 2.23 16.71 7.14
N ARG A 101 1.55 17.74 6.63
CA ARG A 101 0.56 18.50 7.41
C ARG A 101 -0.57 17.56 7.87
N PRO A 102 -1.11 17.70 9.09
CA PRO A 102 -2.18 16.82 9.61
C PRO A 102 -3.37 16.65 8.65
N ALA A 103 -3.88 17.75 8.08
CA ALA A 103 -4.98 17.70 7.12
C ALA A 103 -4.66 16.89 5.84
N THR A 104 -3.37 16.85 5.45
CA THR A 104 -2.92 16.01 4.33
C THR A 104 -2.89 14.54 4.72
N MET A 105 -2.45 14.23 5.95
CA MET A 105 -2.49 12.86 6.49
C MET A 105 -3.92 12.34 6.54
N GLU A 106 -4.84 13.12 7.09
CA GLU A 106 -6.27 12.77 7.18
C GLU A 106 -6.90 12.55 5.79
N MET A 107 -6.56 13.40 4.82
CA MET A 107 -7.01 13.23 3.43
C MET A 107 -6.51 11.90 2.84
N ILE A 108 -5.24 11.57 3.03
CA ILE A 108 -4.65 10.32 2.53
C ILE A 108 -5.32 9.11 3.20
N GLU A 109 -5.44 9.11 4.52
CA GLU A 109 -6.09 8.03 5.26
C GLU A 109 -7.54 7.82 4.80
N ARG A 110 -8.28 8.90 4.56
CA ARG A 110 -9.65 8.82 4.03
C ARG A 110 -9.68 8.14 2.65
N ILE A 111 -8.80 8.53 1.73
CA ILE A 111 -8.73 7.95 0.39
C ILE A 111 -8.35 6.46 0.47
N ILE A 112 -7.38 6.10 1.32
CA ILE A 112 -7.01 4.70 1.59
C ILE A 112 -8.22 3.89 2.06
N ASN A 113 -8.97 4.39 3.04
CA ASN A 113 -10.15 3.69 3.55
C ASN A 113 -11.24 3.54 2.47
N GLN A 114 -11.45 4.57 1.64
CA GLN A 114 -12.40 4.51 0.53
C GLN A 114 -12.00 3.47 -0.53
N ALA A 115 -10.72 3.37 -0.85
CA ALA A 115 -10.20 2.38 -1.79
C ALA A 115 -10.30 0.94 -1.23
N ALA A 116 -10.08 0.77 0.07
CA ALA A 116 -10.06 -0.55 0.71
C ALA A 116 -11.46 -1.13 0.96
N TYR A 117 -12.44 -0.27 1.28
CA TYR A 117 -13.77 -0.70 1.71
C TYR A 117 -14.47 -1.69 0.76
N PRO A 118 -14.52 -1.47 -0.58
CA PRO A 118 -15.16 -2.41 -1.49
C PRO A 118 -14.48 -3.78 -1.53
N LEU A 119 -13.14 -3.81 -1.40
CA LEU A 119 -12.35 -5.04 -1.46
C LEU A 119 -12.55 -5.89 -0.20
N ILE A 120 -12.60 -5.24 0.97
CA ILE A 120 -12.88 -5.91 2.24
C ILE A 120 -14.28 -6.53 2.21
N LYS A 121 -15.28 -5.80 1.70
CA LYS A 121 -16.65 -6.30 1.58
C LYS A 121 -16.76 -7.49 0.62
N GLN A 122 -15.96 -7.52 -0.44
CA GLN A 122 -15.89 -8.66 -1.37
C GLN A 122 -15.32 -9.90 -0.67
N ASP A 123 -14.23 -9.75 0.09
CA ASP A 123 -13.59 -10.88 0.78
C ASP A 123 -14.51 -11.45 1.89
N GLU A 124 -15.17 -10.59 2.67
CA GLU A 124 -16.21 -11.00 3.65
C GLU A 124 -17.36 -11.77 2.97
N GLY A 125 -17.81 -11.32 1.79
CA GLY A 125 -18.86 -11.99 1.02
C GLY A 125 -18.45 -13.38 0.53
N ILE A 126 -17.19 -13.54 0.12
CA ILE A 126 -16.63 -14.82 -0.32
C ILE A 126 -16.51 -15.80 0.86
N GLU A 127 -16.02 -15.34 2.02
CA GLU A 127 -15.91 -16.18 3.22
C GLU A 127 -17.27 -16.68 3.71
N ASN A 128 -18.25 -15.80 3.79
CA ASN A 128 -19.61 -16.16 4.21
C ASN A 128 -20.24 -17.21 3.26
N ASN A 129 -20.00 -17.10 1.95
CA ASN A 129 -20.47 -18.09 0.99
C ASN A 129 -19.75 -19.45 1.13
N LYS A 130 -18.46 -19.48 1.50
CA LYS A 130 -17.77 -20.74 1.78
C LYS A 130 -18.32 -21.44 3.02
N LEU A 131 -18.64 -20.70 4.09
CA LEU A 131 -19.18 -21.25 5.33
C LEU A 131 -20.61 -21.79 5.19
N LEU A 132 -21.40 -21.26 4.26
CA LEU A 132 -22.77 -21.71 4.00
C LEU A 132 -22.85 -22.96 3.10
N ASN A 133 -21.74 -23.38 2.48
CA ASN A 133 -21.67 -24.54 1.58
C ASN A 133 -20.99 -25.77 2.22
N ILE A 134 -21.03 -25.88 3.55
CA ILE A 134 -20.56 -27.02 4.36
C ILE A 134 -21.75 -27.58 5.13
#